data_AF-A0A1G3LN55-F1
#
_entry.id   AF-A0A1G3LN55-F1
#
_cell.length_a   1.000
_cell.length_b   1.000
_cell.length_c   1.000
_cell.angle_alpha   90.00
_cell.angle_beta   90.00
_cell.angle_gamma   90.00
#
_symmetry.space_group_name_H-M   'P 1'
#
loop_
_entity.id
_entity.type
_entity.pdbx_description
1 polymer ?
#
loop_
_entity_poly.entity_id
_entity_poly.type
_entity_poly.pdbx_seq_one_letter_code
_entity_poly.pdbx_strand_id
1 'polypeptide(L)'
;MLNDTQKALIKAAFDQGTLKVRSVSPEGKMEWQRVLQVQRAEVPWETIQEGCTTRGDFVLTAGHRVFLNPTEKLEMQELSTGDCILTVKGEEVTWAMFRQRRTLPSRQFMYDLTADQWHNFVLHRSGIVVSNCPDKFYHFRPPEWEGNIGQYNRIFGQIWEDAELKLYLEWAVDEWDTAPPSTRVRTLNHLCNGYPEWRGAIFWQAIAHACFAMSLNWIADEFDYSIGGVSLSIEKSSKYESMKQNAEGQFDKATEQKARTVKYIRGLQQPRFGIGIRSAFGPQVGRGVLSPRNFL
;
A
#
# COMPACT_ATOMS: atom_id res chain seq x y z
N MET A 1 -20.75 -16.97 -29.74
CA MET A 1 -21.35 -16.68 -28.41
C MET A 1 -21.93 -17.97 -27.87
N LEU A 2 -21.93 -18.16 -26.55
CA LEU A 2 -22.53 -19.34 -25.91
C LEU A 2 -24.05 -19.21 -25.87
N ASN A 3 -24.76 -20.32 -26.13
CA ASN A 3 -26.21 -20.37 -25.96
C ASN A 3 -26.61 -20.55 -24.48
N ASP A 4 -27.89 -20.36 -24.15
CA ASP A 4 -28.32 -20.38 -22.74
C ASP A 4 -28.21 -21.76 -22.10
N THR A 5 -28.36 -22.83 -22.89
CA THR A 5 -28.10 -24.20 -22.46
C THR A 5 -26.64 -24.38 -22.03
N GLN A 6 -25.68 -23.88 -22.81
CA GLN A 6 -24.26 -23.93 -22.50
C GLN A 6 -23.93 -23.10 -21.24
N LYS A 7 -24.53 -21.92 -21.08
CA LYS A 7 -24.36 -21.11 -19.86
C LYS A 7 -24.87 -21.85 -18.62
N ALA A 8 -26.04 -22.47 -18.72
CA ALA A 8 -26.62 -23.25 -17.62
C ALA A 8 -25.74 -24.45 -17.24
N LEU A 9 -25.19 -25.15 -18.24
CA LEU A 9 -24.25 -26.26 -18.01
C LEU A 9 -22.96 -25.80 -17.32
N ILE A 10 -22.38 -24.67 -17.76
CA ILE A 10 -21.17 -24.12 -17.13
C ILE A 10 -21.44 -23.71 -15.69
N LYS A 11 -22.59 -23.05 -15.43
CA LYS A 11 -22.99 -22.66 -14.08
C LYS A 11 -23.18 -23.89 -13.19
N ALA A 12 -23.91 -24.90 -13.66
CA ALA A 12 -24.10 -26.14 -12.93
C ALA A 12 -22.77 -26.86 -12.63
N ALA A 13 -21.84 -26.89 -13.60
CA ALA A 13 -20.52 -27.48 -13.41
C ALA A 13 -19.69 -26.68 -12.38
N PHE A 14 -19.80 -25.36 -12.36
CA PHE A 14 -19.15 -24.52 -11.35
C PHE A 14 -19.72 -24.78 -9.96
N ASP A 15 -21.06 -24.75 -9.82
CA ASP A 15 -21.77 -24.98 -8.55
C ASP A 15 -21.47 -26.38 -7.97
N GLN A 16 -21.29 -27.38 -8.84
CA GLN A 16 -20.91 -28.75 -8.47
C GLN A 16 -19.39 -28.93 -8.25
N GLY A 17 -18.57 -27.93 -8.54
CA GLY A 17 -17.11 -28.02 -8.43
C GLY A 17 -16.44 -28.89 -9.49
N THR A 18 -17.12 -29.18 -10.60
CA THR A 18 -16.62 -30.00 -11.71
C THR A 18 -16.09 -29.16 -12.87
N LEU A 19 -16.31 -27.83 -12.86
CA LEU A 19 -15.76 -26.93 -13.86
C LEU A 19 -14.22 -26.89 -13.76
N LYS A 20 -13.55 -27.15 -14.88
CA LYS A 20 -12.09 -27.14 -14.98
C LYS A 20 -11.61 -26.19 -16.06
N VAL A 21 -10.41 -25.67 -15.86
CA VAL A 21 -9.65 -24.84 -16.81
C VAL A 21 -8.28 -25.48 -17.06
N ARG A 22 -7.70 -25.17 -18.21
CA ARG A 22 -6.32 -25.58 -18.50
C ARG A 22 -5.38 -24.69 -17.71
N SER A 23 -4.46 -25.31 -16.99
CA SER A 23 -3.43 -24.70 -16.18
C SER A 23 -2.08 -25.34 -16.51
N VAL A 24 -0.97 -24.68 -16.20
CA VAL A 24 0.38 -25.19 -16.43
C VAL A 24 1.08 -25.37 -15.09
N SER A 25 1.58 -26.59 -14.84
CA SER A 25 2.34 -26.93 -13.64
C SER A 25 3.74 -26.28 -13.66
N PRO A 26 4.44 -26.18 -12.52
CA PRO A 26 5.81 -25.69 -12.45
C PRO A 26 6.80 -26.49 -13.31
N GLU A 27 6.51 -27.76 -13.60
CA GLU A 27 7.29 -28.64 -14.48
C GLU A 27 6.97 -28.42 -15.97
N GLY A 28 6.08 -27.48 -16.29
CA GLY A 28 5.69 -27.17 -17.67
C GLY A 28 4.71 -28.17 -18.28
N LYS A 29 3.94 -28.88 -17.46
CA LYS A 29 2.88 -29.79 -17.94
C LYS A 29 1.53 -29.10 -17.94
N MET A 30 0.73 -29.31 -18.99
CA MET A 30 -0.64 -28.82 -19.05
C MET A 30 -1.58 -29.79 -18.32
N GLU A 31 -2.37 -29.26 -17.40
CA GLU A 31 -3.31 -30.03 -16.60
C GLU A 31 -4.67 -29.32 -16.50
N TRP A 32 -5.73 -30.10 -16.30
CA TRP A 32 -7.07 -29.58 -16.04
C TRP A 32 -7.28 -29.37 -14.55
N GLN A 33 -7.26 -28.10 -14.13
CA GLN A 33 -7.44 -27.71 -12.74
C GLN A 33 -8.85 -27.19 -12.49
N ARG A 34 -9.37 -27.46 -11.30
CA ARG A 34 -10.71 -27.01 -10.89
C ARG A 34 -10.75 -25.49 -10.78
N VAL A 35 -11.87 -24.89 -11.17
CA VAL A 35 -12.14 -23.47 -10.89
C VAL A 35 -12.71 -23.37 -9.48
N LEU A 36 -12.02 -22.62 -8.61
CA LEU A 36 -12.41 -22.40 -7.22
C LEU A 36 -13.33 -21.19 -7.08
N GLN A 37 -13.00 -20.11 -7.80
CA GLN A 37 -13.73 -18.84 -7.73
C GLN A 37 -13.75 -18.18 -9.09
N VAL A 38 -14.79 -17.38 -9.34
CA VAL A 38 -14.85 -16.43 -10.45
C VAL A 38 -15.09 -15.05 -9.87
N GLN A 39 -14.38 -14.05 -10.39
CA GLN A 39 -14.41 -12.70 -9.87
C GLN A 39 -14.76 -11.70 -10.98
N ARG A 40 -15.53 -10.68 -10.60
CA ARG A 40 -15.80 -9.51 -11.43
C ARG A 40 -15.30 -8.30 -10.65
N ALA A 41 -14.18 -7.74 -11.08
CA ALA A 41 -13.58 -6.57 -10.45
C ALA A 41 -14.03 -5.28 -11.16
N GLU A 42 -14.30 -4.24 -10.40
CA GLU A 42 -14.41 -2.87 -10.92
C GLU A 42 -13.01 -2.34 -11.19
N VAL A 43 -12.76 -1.86 -12.41
CA VAL A 43 -11.44 -1.41 -12.83
C VAL A 43 -11.43 -0.08 -13.62
N PRO A 44 -12.31 0.90 -13.33
CA PRO A 44 -12.35 2.15 -14.10
C PRO A 44 -11.06 2.98 -13.98
N TRP A 45 -10.27 2.77 -12.92
CA TRP A 45 -8.98 3.42 -12.68
C TRP A 45 -7.78 2.66 -13.26
N GLU A 46 -7.96 1.41 -13.70
CA GLU A 46 -6.87 0.59 -14.23
C GLU A 46 -6.57 0.93 -15.70
N THR A 47 -5.30 0.79 -16.07
CA THR A 47 -4.91 0.87 -17.48
C THR A 47 -5.19 -0.49 -18.16
N ILE A 48 -6.07 -0.50 -19.15
CA ILE A 48 -6.38 -1.71 -19.92
C ILE A 48 -5.46 -1.77 -21.15
N GLN A 49 -4.80 -2.91 -21.35
CA GLN A 49 -3.89 -3.11 -22.48
C GLN A 49 -4.32 -4.33 -23.30
N GLU A 50 -4.25 -4.20 -24.63
CA GLU A 50 -4.28 -5.34 -25.53
C GLU A 50 -2.86 -5.70 -25.96
N GLY A 51 -2.47 -6.94 -25.71
CA GLY A 51 -1.23 -7.53 -26.17
C GLY A 51 -1.45 -8.39 -27.40
N CYS A 52 -0.52 -8.31 -28.35
CA CYS A 52 -0.51 -9.13 -29.56
C CYS A 52 0.69 -10.08 -29.53
N THR A 53 0.44 -11.37 -29.72
CA THR A 53 1.50 -12.38 -29.87
C THR A 53 1.50 -12.95 -31.29
N THR A 54 2.50 -13.79 -31.60
CA THR A 54 2.47 -14.62 -32.82
C THR A 54 1.31 -15.60 -32.89
N ARG A 55 0.55 -15.83 -31.80
CA ARG A 55 -0.56 -16.78 -31.72
C ARG A 55 -1.94 -16.14 -31.62
N GLY A 56 -1.99 -14.85 -31.32
CA GLY A 56 -3.24 -14.12 -31.19
C GLY A 56 -3.18 -13.05 -30.12
N ASP A 57 -4.29 -12.34 -30.02
CA ASP A 57 -4.42 -11.16 -29.17
C ASP A 57 -5.09 -11.49 -27.85
N PHE A 58 -4.75 -10.73 -26.82
CA PHE A 58 -5.28 -10.85 -25.47
C PHE A 58 -5.44 -9.48 -24.82
N VAL A 59 -6.35 -9.37 -23.86
CA VAL A 59 -6.64 -8.11 -23.17
C VAL A 59 -6.52 -8.35 -21.68
N LEU A 60 -5.72 -7.51 -21.01
CA LEU A 60 -5.42 -7.59 -19.58
C LEU A 60 -5.35 -6.18 -18.97
N THR A 61 -5.37 -6.09 -17.64
CA THR A 61 -4.94 -4.88 -16.94
C THR A 61 -3.41 -4.77 -17.02
N ALA A 62 -2.87 -3.56 -16.95
CA ALA A 62 -1.44 -3.27 -17.06
C ALA A 62 -0.59 -4.02 -16.02
N GLY A 63 -1.08 -4.14 -14.78
CA GLY A 63 -0.41 -4.88 -13.70
C GLY A 63 -0.65 -6.40 -13.72
N HIS A 64 -1.44 -6.92 -14.66
CA HIS A 64 -1.70 -8.36 -14.72
C HIS A 64 -0.46 -9.11 -15.20
N ARG A 65 -0.20 -10.28 -14.62
CA ARG A 65 1.02 -11.04 -14.86
C ARG A 65 0.82 -12.15 -15.90
N VAL A 66 1.71 -12.19 -16.88
CA VAL A 66 1.84 -13.29 -17.85
C VAL A 66 3.06 -14.13 -17.54
N PHE A 67 3.06 -15.40 -17.90
CA PHE A 67 4.21 -16.28 -17.69
C PHE A 67 5.18 -16.19 -18.88
N LEU A 68 6.49 -16.08 -18.59
CA LEU A 68 7.56 -16.21 -19.60
C LEU A 68 8.01 -17.68 -19.71
N ASN A 69 8.07 -18.35 -18.57
CA ASN A 69 8.27 -19.79 -18.41
C ASN A 69 7.39 -20.27 -17.24
N PRO A 70 7.32 -21.58 -16.92
CA PRO A 70 6.39 -22.09 -15.90
C PRO A 70 6.53 -21.49 -14.49
N THR A 71 7.67 -20.87 -14.16
CA THR A 71 7.93 -20.31 -12.83
C THR A 71 8.17 -18.80 -12.83
N GLU A 72 8.47 -18.20 -13.98
CA GLU A 72 8.77 -16.78 -14.13
C GLU A 72 7.60 -16.02 -14.77
N LYS A 73 7.28 -14.87 -14.17
CA LYS A 73 6.16 -14.02 -14.58
C LYS A 73 6.62 -12.60 -14.78
N LEU A 74 5.98 -11.89 -15.70
CA LEU A 74 6.20 -10.48 -15.98
C LEU A 74 4.86 -9.75 -16.06
N GLU A 75 4.82 -8.49 -15.64
CA GLU A 75 3.60 -7.68 -15.77
C GLU A 75 3.36 -7.28 -17.24
N MET A 76 2.09 -7.16 -17.62
CA MET A 76 1.69 -6.80 -18.98
C MET A 76 2.35 -5.49 -19.46
N GLN A 77 2.49 -4.51 -18.55
CA GLN A 77 3.14 -3.23 -18.82
C GLN A 77 4.66 -3.30 -19.01
N GLU A 78 5.31 -4.37 -18.56
CA GLU A 78 6.76 -4.57 -18.65
C GLU A 78 7.16 -5.35 -19.90
N LEU A 79 6.21 -6.04 -20.55
CA LEU A 79 6.46 -6.81 -21.77
C LEU A 79 6.98 -5.94 -22.92
N SER A 80 8.09 -6.38 -23.49
CA SER A 80 8.78 -5.77 -24.63
C SER A 80 8.65 -6.61 -25.89
N THR A 81 8.72 -5.96 -27.05
CA THR A 81 8.64 -6.65 -28.34
C THR A 81 9.82 -7.63 -28.46
N GLY A 82 9.53 -8.89 -28.78
CA GLY A 82 10.52 -9.96 -28.82
C GLY A 82 10.47 -10.92 -27.62
N ASP A 83 9.82 -10.53 -26.51
CA ASP A 83 9.69 -11.40 -25.35
C ASP A 83 8.94 -12.69 -25.68
N CYS A 84 9.38 -13.81 -25.12
CA CYS A 84 8.74 -15.10 -25.31
C CYS A 84 7.80 -15.41 -24.15
N ILE A 85 6.50 -15.41 -24.43
CA ILE A 85 5.43 -15.67 -23.46
C ILE A 85 5.03 -17.15 -23.53
N LEU A 86 4.80 -17.75 -22.38
CA LEU A 86 4.32 -19.11 -22.23
C LEU A 86 2.88 -19.24 -22.77
N THR A 87 2.68 -20.23 -23.63
CA THR A 87 1.40 -20.51 -24.28
C THR A 87 1.12 -22.00 -24.35
N VAL A 88 -0.13 -22.37 -24.56
CA VAL A 88 -0.58 -23.75 -24.77
C VAL A 88 -1.25 -23.84 -26.13
N LYS A 89 -0.80 -24.78 -26.97
CA LYS A 89 -1.46 -25.13 -28.24
C LYS A 89 -1.80 -26.61 -28.24
N GLY A 90 -3.09 -26.92 -28.32
CA GLY A 90 -3.54 -28.29 -28.14
C GLY A 90 -3.26 -28.75 -26.71
N GLU A 91 -2.34 -29.71 -26.56
CA GLU A 91 -1.86 -30.25 -25.28
C GLU A 91 -0.40 -29.90 -25.00
N GLU A 92 0.25 -29.14 -25.88
CA GLU A 92 1.67 -28.80 -25.77
C GLU A 92 1.88 -27.40 -25.21
N VAL A 93 2.72 -27.32 -24.18
CA VAL A 93 3.26 -26.07 -23.64
C VAL A 93 4.39 -25.58 -24.56
N THR A 94 4.27 -24.35 -25.03
CA THR A 94 5.12 -23.76 -26.08
C THR A 94 5.21 -22.24 -25.89
N TRP A 95 6.03 -21.55 -26.67
CA TRP A 95 6.20 -20.10 -26.53
C TRP A 95 5.64 -19.33 -27.73
N ALA A 96 5.13 -18.14 -27.46
CA ALA A 96 4.74 -17.17 -28.46
C ALA A 96 5.49 -15.87 -28.26
N MET A 97 6.00 -15.29 -29.34
CA MET A 97 6.72 -14.03 -29.29
C MET A 97 5.72 -12.87 -29.18
N PHE A 98 5.96 -11.99 -28.23
CA PHE A 98 5.23 -10.75 -28.04
C PHE A 98 5.61 -9.75 -29.13
N ARG A 99 4.60 -9.17 -29.79
CA ARG A 99 4.78 -8.30 -30.95
C ARG A 99 4.58 -6.83 -30.62
N GLN A 100 3.51 -6.53 -29.89
CA GLN A 100 3.11 -5.16 -29.59
C GLN A 100 2.06 -5.13 -28.49
N ARG A 101 1.95 -3.96 -27.85
CA ARG A 101 0.84 -3.60 -26.96
C ARG A 101 0.18 -2.31 -27.40
N ARG A 102 -1.12 -2.20 -27.15
CA ARG A 102 -1.85 -0.94 -27.25
C ARG A 102 -2.72 -0.72 -26.03
N THR A 103 -2.83 0.52 -25.57
CA THR A 103 -3.77 0.90 -24.52
C THR A 103 -5.18 0.96 -25.10
N LEU A 104 -6.12 0.35 -24.40
CA LEU A 104 -7.55 0.39 -24.72
C LEU A 104 -8.27 1.43 -23.85
N PRO A 105 -9.47 1.88 -24.24
CA PRO A 105 -10.33 2.68 -23.37
C PRO A 105 -10.60 1.96 -22.03
N SER A 106 -10.83 2.75 -20.99
CA SER A 106 -11.19 2.23 -19.67
C SER A 106 -12.43 1.35 -19.74
N ARG A 107 -12.49 0.35 -18.84
CA ARG A 107 -13.63 -0.55 -18.71
C ARG A 107 -14.17 -0.46 -17.30
N GLN A 108 -15.48 -0.59 -17.15
CA GLN A 108 -16.08 -0.66 -15.82
C GLN A 108 -15.67 -1.96 -15.12
N PHE A 109 -15.66 -3.08 -15.85
CA PHE A 109 -15.40 -4.41 -15.28
C PHE A 109 -14.35 -5.19 -16.05
N MET A 110 -13.54 -5.95 -15.31
CA MET A 110 -12.71 -7.05 -15.81
C MET A 110 -13.03 -8.31 -15.01
N TYR A 111 -12.68 -9.46 -15.56
CA TYR A 111 -13.03 -10.76 -15.00
C TYR A 111 -11.76 -11.57 -14.77
N ASP A 112 -11.74 -12.29 -13.65
CA ASP A 112 -10.69 -13.23 -13.33
C ASP A 112 -11.29 -14.52 -12.78
N LEU A 113 -10.49 -15.58 -12.72
CA LEU A 113 -10.84 -16.83 -12.09
C LEU A 113 -9.69 -17.37 -11.27
N THR A 114 -10.04 -18.08 -10.20
CA THR A 114 -9.07 -18.76 -9.35
C THR A 114 -9.02 -20.23 -9.75
N ALA A 115 -7.97 -20.62 -10.48
CA ALA A 115 -7.65 -22.03 -10.71
C ALA A 115 -6.96 -22.65 -9.48
N ASP A 116 -7.29 -23.91 -9.19
CA ASP A 116 -6.69 -24.73 -8.13
C ASP A 116 -5.20 -25.05 -8.39
N GLN A 117 -4.47 -25.36 -7.32
CA GLN A 117 -3.04 -25.74 -7.25
C GLN A 117 -2.03 -24.72 -7.78
N TRP A 118 -2.08 -24.41 -9.08
CA TRP A 118 -1.01 -23.68 -9.78
C TRP A 118 -1.30 -22.19 -9.98
N HIS A 119 -2.51 -21.76 -9.62
CA HIS A 119 -2.97 -20.37 -9.67
C HIS A 119 -2.69 -19.68 -11.00
N ASN A 120 -2.89 -20.41 -12.10
CA ASN A 120 -2.79 -19.89 -13.45
C ASN A 120 -3.78 -20.59 -14.37
N PHE A 121 -4.12 -19.96 -15.48
CA PHE A 121 -4.99 -20.54 -16.48
C PHE A 121 -4.65 -20.06 -17.89
N VAL A 122 -5.09 -20.83 -18.87
CA VAL A 122 -4.88 -20.55 -20.30
C VAL A 122 -6.04 -19.72 -20.85
N LEU A 123 -5.74 -18.59 -21.49
CA LEU A 123 -6.74 -17.81 -22.21
C LEU A 123 -7.13 -18.52 -23.51
N HIS A 124 -8.44 -18.69 -23.73
CA HIS A 124 -8.95 -19.47 -24.87
C HIS A 124 -8.53 -18.93 -26.24
N ARG A 125 -8.48 -17.60 -26.43
CA ARG A 125 -8.24 -17.00 -27.75
C ARG A 125 -6.77 -17.00 -28.16
N SER A 126 -5.89 -16.60 -27.25
CA SER A 126 -4.46 -16.44 -27.52
C SER A 126 -3.62 -17.64 -27.10
N GLY A 127 -4.18 -18.52 -26.26
CA GLY A 127 -3.47 -19.66 -25.68
C GLY A 127 -2.43 -19.25 -24.64
N ILE A 128 -2.32 -17.97 -24.26
CA ILE A 128 -1.34 -17.53 -23.26
C ILE A 128 -1.70 -18.04 -21.87
N VAL A 129 -0.69 -18.26 -21.05
CA VAL A 129 -0.85 -18.58 -19.63
C VAL A 129 -0.78 -17.29 -18.82
N VAL A 130 -1.84 -17.02 -18.06
CA VAL A 130 -1.93 -15.85 -17.17
C VAL A 130 -1.99 -16.31 -15.73
N SER A 131 -1.43 -15.51 -14.83
CA SER A 131 -1.55 -15.74 -13.39
C SER A 131 -2.94 -15.35 -12.94
N ASN A 132 -3.51 -16.07 -11.99
CA ASN A 132 -4.59 -15.51 -11.19
C ASN A 132 -4.06 -14.20 -10.58
N CYS A 133 -4.88 -13.16 -10.57
CA CYS A 133 -4.66 -11.97 -9.77
C CYS A 133 -5.50 -12.14 -8.50
N PRO A 134 -4.96 -12.75 -7.41
CA PRO A 134 -5.62 -12.61 -6.13
C PRO A 134 -5.75 -11.11 -5.89
N ASP A 135 -6.97 -10.68 -5.58
CA ASP A 135 -7.36 -9.28 -5.43
C ASP A 135 -6.21 -8.45 -4.83
N LYS A 136 -5.71 -7.45 -5.59
CA LYS A 136 -4.66 -6.54 -5.09
C LYS A 136 -5.13 -5.89 -3.77
N PHE A 137 -6.45 -5.75 -3.63
CA PHE A 137 -7.15 -5.29 -2.43
C PHE A 137 -7.86 -6.47 -1.77
N TYR A 138 -7.09 -7.37 -1.15
CA TYR A 138 -7.63 -8.52 -0.44
C TYR A 138 -8.59 -8.07 0.69
N HIS A 139 -9.88 -8.02 0.39
CA HIS A 139 -10.95 -7.80 1.35
C HIS A 139 -11.21 -9.10 2.11
N PHE A 140 -10.33 -9.47 3.05
CA PHE A 140 -10.66 -10.13 4.33
C PHE A 140 -9.37 -10.55 5.08
N ARG A 141 -9.22 -10.09 6.33
CA ARG A 141 -8.37 -10.74 7.36
C ARG A 141 -8.99 -12.09 7.77
N PRO A 142 -8.22 -13.16 8.06
CA PRO A 142 -7.35 -13.30 9.25
C PRO A 142 -5.87 -13.55 8.87
N PRO A 143 -4.92 -13.59 9.83
CA PRO A 143 -3.64 -14.22 9.54
C PRO A 143 -3.92 -15.71 9.30
N GLU A 144 -4.02 -16.13 8.05
CA GLU A 144 -3.92 -17.55 7.76
C GLU A 144 -2.53 -18.03 8.18
N TRP A 145 -2.50 -19.21 8.80
CA TRP A 145 -1.33 -19.84 9.38
C TRP A 145 -0.25 -20.02 8.31
N GLU A 146 1.02 -19.87 8.72
CA GLU A 146 2.19 -20.06 7.84
C GLU A 146 2.08 -21.40 7.07
N GLY A 147 1.90 -21.30 5.76
CA GLY A 147 2.04 -22.40 4.83
C GLY A 147 3.29 -22.20 3.97
N ASN A 148 4.21 -23.17 4.00
CA ASN A 148 5.33 -23.19 3.06
C ASN A 148 4.84 -23.57 1.66
N ILE A 149 4.94 -22.65 0.70
CA ILE A 149 4.85 -22.94 -0.74
C ILE A 149 6.11 -22.41 -1.41
N GLY A 150 6.74 -23.26 -2.22
CA GLY A 150 8.09 -23.11 -2.76
C GLY A 150 8.40 -21.73 -3.37
N GLN A 151 9.46 -21.12 -2.82
CA GLN A 151 10.31 -20.07 -3.38
C GLN A 151 9.59 -18.97 -4.19
N TYR A 152 9.23 -17.89 -3.47
CA TYR A 152 8.77 -16.56 -3.92
C TYR A 152 7.28 -16.41 -4.27
N ASN A 153 6.48 -15.98 -3.29
CA ASN A 153 6.10 -14.56 -3.14
C ASN A 153 5.45 -14.38 -1.77
N ARG A 154 6.02 -13.49 -0.94
CA ARG A 154 5.26 -12.86 0.15
C ARG A 154 4.10 -12.12 -0.51
N ILE A 155 2.93 -12.74 -0.62
CA ILE A 155 1.68 -12.01 -0.79
C ILE A 155 1.27 -11.60 0.62
N PHE A 156 2.00 -10.65 1.20
CA PHE A 156 1.34 -9.78 2.15
C PHE A 156 0.41 -8.95 1.27
N GLY A 157 -0.91 -9.15 1.41
CA GLY A 157 -1.84 -8.11 0.97
C GLY A 157 -1.35 -6.82 1.61
N GLN A 158 -0.81 -5.92 0.80
CA GLN A 158 -0.35 -4.65 1.29
C GLN A 158 -1.59 -3.92 1.81
N ILE A 159 -1.64 -3.66 3.12
CA ILE A 159 -2.73 -2.89 3.71
C ILE A 159 -2.72 -1.46 3.16
N TRP A 160 -1.53 -0.98 2.80
CA TRP A 160 -1.29 0.37 2.30
C TRP A 160 -0.46 0.31 1.03
N GLU A 161 -0.78 1.15 0.06
CA GLU A 161 0.07 1.37 -1.10
C GLU A 161 1.32 2.19 -0.73
N ASP A 162 2.40 2.06 -1.50
CA ASP A 162 3.64 2.83 -1.29
C ASP A 162 3.39 4.35 -1.31
N ALA A 163 2.42 4.80 -2.12
CA ALA A 163 2.01 6.20 -2.19
C ALA A 163 1.35 6.69 -0.88
N GLU A 164 0.54 5.84 -0.25
CA GLU A 164 -0.11 6.16 1.03
C GLU A 164 0.91 6.20 2.16
N LEU A 165 1.82 5.22 2.21
CA LEU A 165 2.90 5.21 3.19
C LEU A 165 3.80 6.44 3.07
N LYS A 166 4.09 6.85 1.83
CA LYS A 166 4.82 8.10 1.57
C LYS A 166 4.05 9.32 2.08
N LEU A 167 2.74 9.39 1.84
CA LEU A 167 1.92 10.50 2.32
C LEU A 167 1.92 10.60 3.86
N TYR A 168 1.79 9.46 4.55
CA TYR A 168 1.86 9.44 6.02
C TYR A 168 3.21 9.90 6.56
N LEU A 169 4.30 9.58 5.86
CA LEU A 169 5.63 10.08 6.20
C LEU A 169 5.76 11.59 5.96
N GLU A 170 5.19 12.12 4.88
CA GLU A 170 5.19 13.55 4.58
C GLU A 170 4.38 14.34 5.62
N TRP A 171 3.19 13.87 5.99
CA TRP A 171 2.38 14.46 7.07
C TRP A 171 3.09 14.44 8.42
N ALA A 172 3.75 13.33 8.76
CA ALA A 172 4.55 13.22 9.97
C ALA A 172 5.69 14.26 10.01
N VAL A 173 6.31 14.57 8.86
CA VAL A 173 7.35 15.61 8.76
C VAL A 173 6.75 17.00 8.97
N ASP A 174 5.60 17.29 8.36
CA ASP A 174 4.91 18.56 8.54
C ASP A 174 4.54 18.77 10.01
N GLU A 175 3.96 17.76 10.65
CA GLU A 175 3.60 17.81 12.07
C GLU A 175 4.82 17.98 12.96
N TRP A 176 5.91 17.27 12.66
CA TRP A 176 7.18 17.46 13.36
C TRP A 176 7.72 18.88 13.22
N ASP A 177 7.59 19.55 12.07
CA ASP A 177 8.02 20.95 11.92
C ASP A 177 7.09 21.94 12.65
N THR A 178 5.78 21.64 12.72
CA THR A 178 4.83 22.46 13.50
C THR A 178 5.09 22.39 15.00
N ALA A 179 5.57 21.26 15.51
CA ALA A 179 5.90 21.11 16.92
C ALA A 179 7.09 22.02 17.31
N PRO A 180 6.98 22.86 18.34
CA PRO A 180 8.06 23.76 18.72
C PRO A 180 9.29 23.00 19.26
N PRO A 181 10.52 23.45 18.98
CA PRO A 181 10.89 24.54 18.07
C PRO A 181 10.70 24.15 16.59
N SER A 182 10.35 25.12 15.74
CA SER A 182 10.35 24.88 14.29
C SER A 182 11.75 24.47 13.82
N THR A 183 11.80 23.38 13.06
CA THR A 183 13.04 22.75 12.57
C THR A 183 13.33 23.08 11.12
N ARG A 184 12.35 23.63 10.38
CA ARG A 184 12.40 23.95 8.95
C ARG A 184 12.70 22.73 8.08
N VAL A 185 12.39 21.54 8.58
CA VAL A 185 12.47 20.29 7.81
C VAL A 185 11.20 20.16 7.01
N ARG A 186 11.26 20.53 5.73
CA ARG A 186 10.10 20.61 4.82
C ARG A 186 9.92 19.39 3.92
N THR A 187 10.90 18.49 3.88
CA THR A 187 10.86 17.32 2.99
C THR A 187 11.55 16.13 3.63
N LEU A 188 11.15 14.92 3.23
CA LEU A 188 11.79 13.68 3.65
C LEU A 188 13.28 13.64 3.27
N ASN A 189 13.65 14.20 2.12
CA ASN A 189 15.06 14.31 1.72
C ASN A 189 15.86 15.23 2.65
N HIS A 190 15.26 16.35 3.08
CA HIS A 190 15.91 17.24 4.04
C HIS A 190 16.08 16.57 5.40
N LEU A 191 15.07 15.82 5.86
CA LEU A 191 15.14 15.01 7.08
C LEU A 191 16.28 13.99 7.00
N CYS A 192 16.31 13.18 5.95
CA CYS A 192 17.27 12.08 5.82
C CYS A 192 18.72 12.55 5.71
N ASN A 193 18.97 13.68 5.05
CA ASN A 193 20.32 14.22 4.85
C ASN A 193 20.77 15.12 6.00
N GLY A 194 19.87 15.92 6.56
CA GLY A 194 20.21 16.94 7.56
C GLY A 194 20.04 16.50 9.01
N TYR A 195 19.01 15.68 9.29
CA TYR A 195 18.59 15.33 10.64
C TYR A 195 18.19 13.84 10.75
N PRO A 196 19.09 12.91 10.41
CA PRO A 196 18.80 11.47 10.41
C PRO A 196 18.37 10.93 11.78
N GLU A 197 18.69 11.62 12.87
CA GLU A 197 18.30 11.31 14.25
C GLU A 197 16.78 11.42 14.49
N TRP A 198 16.07 12.25 13.71
CA TRP A 198 14.63 12.44 13.88
C TRP A 198 13.78 11.40 13.12
N ARG A 199 14.39 10.58 12.27
CA ARG A 199 13.69 9.56 11.48
C ARG A 199 12.82 8.63 12.34
N GLY A 200 13.32 8.25 13.51
CA GLY A 200 12.57 7.40 14.44
C GLY A 200 11.26 8.04 14.90
N ALA A 201 11.28 9.33 15.22
CA ALA A 201 10.07 10.07 15.61
C ALA A 201 9.09 10.18 14.44
N ILE A 202 9.58 10.49 13.24
CA ILE A 202 8.75 10.56 12.03
C ILE A 202 8.08 9.22 11.72
N PHE A 203 8.79 8.11 11.89
CA PHE A 203 8.18 6.78 11.73
C PHE A 203 7.06 6.51 12.73
N TRP A 204 7.22 6.91 14.00
CA TRP A 204 6.14 6.75 14.98
C TRP A 204 4.88 7.52 14.57
N GLN A 205 5.02 8.76 14.10
CA GLN A 205 3.85 9.52 13.66
C GLN A 205 3.24 8.98 12.37
N ALA A 206 4.05 8.52 11.42
CA ALA A 206 3.55 7.87 10.22
C ALA A 206 2.77 6.58 10.55
N ILE A 207 3.21 5.81 11.55
CA ILE A 207 2.47 4.65 12.07
C ILE A 207 1.12 5.10 12.65
N ALA A 208 1.09 6.18 13.42
CA ALA A 208 -0.15 6.71 13.97
C ALA A 208 -1.16 7.09 12.87
N HIS A 209 -0.73 7.80 11.83
CA HIS A 209 -1.57 8.14 10.68
C HIS A 209 -2.07 6.91 9.93
N ALA A 210 -1.20 5.93 9.67
CA ALA A 210 -1.56 4.69 8.99
C ALA A 210 -2.59 3.87 9.81
N CYS A 211 -2.41 3.78 11.12
CA CYS A 211 -3.37 3.12 12.01
C CYS A 211 -4.70 3.87 12.10
N PHE A 212 -4.67 5.21 12.11
CA PHE A 212 -5.88 6.03 12.08
C PHE A 212 -6.69 5.84 10.80
N ALA A 213 -6.04 5.84 9.64
CA ALA A 213 -6.71 5.57 8.36
C ALA A 213 -7.38 4.19 8.37
N MET A 214 -6.73 3.18 8.93
CA MET A 214 -7.31 1.85 9.07
C MET A 214 -8.45 1.80 10.08
N SER A 215 -8.36 2.48 11.22
CA SER A 215 -9.47 2.50 12.18
C SER A 215 -10.72 3.10 11.54
N LEU A 216 -10.60 4.20 10.79
CA LEU A 216 -11.70 4.80 10.03
C LEU A 216 -12.34 3.84 9.03
N ASN A 217 -11.53 3.12 8.25
CA ASN A 217 -12.05 2.17 7.27
C ASN A 217 -12.84 1.03 7.92
N TRP A 218 -12.38 0.54 9.08
CA TRP A 218 -13.00 -0.60 9.75
C TRP A 218 -14.22 -0.25 10.60
N ILE A 219 -14.40 1.02 11.00
CA ILE A 219 -15.58 1.46 11.77
C ILE A 219 -16.89 1.13 11.03
N ALA A 220 -16.90 1.24 9.69
CA ALA A 220 -18.08 0.92 8.89
C ALA A 220 -18.47 -0.56 8.91
N ASP A 221 -17.51 -1.45 9.22
CA ASP A 221 -17.68 -2.91 9.25
C ASP A 221 -17.88 -3.46 10.67
N GLU A 222 -18.06 -2.59 11.66
CA GLU A 222 -18.34 -2.98 13.04
C GLU A 222 -19.80 -3.39 13.20
N PHE A 223 -20.02 -4.44 13.99
CA PHE A 223 -21.34 -5.01 14.21
C PHE A 223 -21.50 -5.33 15.68
N ASP A 224 -22.58 -4.84 16.29
CA ASP A 224 -22.95 -5.22 17.66
C ASP A 224 -24.40 -5.72 17.67
N TYR A 225 -24.60 -6.87 18.32
CA TYR A 225 -25.88 -7.50 18.46
C TYR A 225 -26.02 -8.15 19.83
N SER A 226 -27.12 -7.88 20.52
CA SER A 226 -27.42 -8.46 21.84
C SER A 226 -28.87 -8.93 21.89
N ILE A 227 -29.08 -10.22 22.15
CA ILE A 227 -30.40 -10.80 22.46
C ILE A 227 -30.27 -11.75 23.64
N GLY A 228 -31.16 -11.59 24.63
CA GLY A 228 -31.38 -12.58 25.68
C GLY A 228 -30.16 -12.87 26.56
N GLY A 229 -29.24 -11.93 26.72
CA GLY A 229 -28.02 -12.11 27.52
C GLY A 229 -26.83 -12.70 26.75
N VAL A 230 -26.97 -12.95 25.45
CA VAL A 230 -25.85 -13.30 24.55
C VAL A 230 -25.56 -12.10 23.64
N SER A 231 -24.34 -11.57 23.72
CA SER A 231 -23.84 -10.51 22.85
C SER A 231 -22.80 -11.03 21.85
N LEU A 232 -22.88 -10.55 20.62
CA LEU A 232 -21.89 -10.72 19.57
C LEU A 232 -21.45 -9.33 19.11
N SER A 233 -20.22 -8.96 19.43
CA SER A 233 -19.64 -7.68 19.06
C SER A 233 -18.38 -7.92 18.24
N ILE A 234 -18.32 -7.33 17.05
CA ILE A 234 -17.16 -7.33 16.17
C ILE A 234 -16.59 -5.92 16.17
N GLU A 235 -15.59 -5.70 17.02
CA GLU A 235 -14.83 -4.44 17.08
C GLU A 235 -13.44 -4.65 16.49
N LYS A 236 -13.23 -4.13 15.28
CA LYS A 236 -11.95 -4.26 14.56
C LYS A 236 -11.11 -2.99 14.67
N SER A 237 -11.75 -1.83 14.77
CA SER A 237 -11.08 -0.53 14.84
C SER A 237 -10.30 -0.35 16.14
N SER A 238 -10.78 -0.92 17.25
CA SER A 238 -10.20 -0.79 18.60
C SER A 238 -8.72 -1.22 18.68
N LYS A 239 -8.32 -2.24 17.93
CA LYS A 239 -6.92 -2.69 17.86
C LYS A 239 -6.03 -1.70 17.15
N TYR A 240 -6.51 -1.07 16.07
CA TYR A 240 -5.76 -0.02 15.38
C TYR A 240 -5.69 1.25 16.21
N GLU A 241 -6.77 1.59 16.91
CA GLU A 241 -6.79 2.75 17.81
C GLU A 241 -5.79 2.60 18.96
N SER A 242 -5.68 1.40 19.55
CA SER A 242 -4.66 1.16 20.60
C SER A 242 -3.22 1.23 20.07
N MET A 243 -2.95 0.76 18.84
CA MET A 243 -1.64 0.91 18.22
C MET A 243 -1.32 2.38 17.89
N LYS A 244 -2.30 3.11 17.38
CA LYS A 244 -2.20 4.56 17.14
C LYS A 244 -1.83 5.30 18.42
N GLN A 245 -2.58 5.08 19.51
CA GLN A 245 -2.32 5.72 20.80
C GLN A 245 -0.91 5.42 21.34
N ASN A 246 -0.40 4.20 21.12
CA ASN A 246 0.97 3.86 21.48
C ASN A 246 1.99 4.68 20.67
N ALA A 247 1.78 4.75 19.35
CA ALA A 247 2.66 5.45 18.43
C ALA A 247 2.66 6.98 18.70
N GLU A 248 1.49 7.59 18.88
CA GLU A 248 1.35 8.99 19.30
C GLU A 248 2.10 9.24 20.62
N GLY A 249 1.96 8.35 21.60
CA GLY A 249 2.69 8.47 22.86
C GLY A 249 4.22 8.37 22.75
N GLN A 250 4.76 7.71 21.72
CA GLN A 250 6.21 7.74 21.43
C GLN A 250 6.61 9.01 20.69
N PHE A 251 5.77 9.48 19.77
CA PHE A 251 5.98 10.75 19.07
C PHE A 251 5.99 11.93 20.03
N ASP A 252 5.03 12.01 20.96
CA ASP A 252 4.94 13.07 21.97
C ASP A 252 6.19 13.10 22.87
N LYS A 253 6.71 11.94 23.27
CA LYS A 253 7.98 11.87 24.02
C LYS A 253 9.14 12.40 23.19
N ALA A 254 9.16 12.11 21.90
CA ALA A 254 10.20 12.60 21.00
C ALA A 254 10.07 14.13 20.77
N THR A 255 8.86 14.68 20.65
CA THR A 255 8.64 16.13 20.52
C THR A 255 8.98 16.87 21.82
N GLU A 256 8.71 16.28 23.00
CA GLU A 256 9.19 16.81 24.28
C GLU A 256 10.72 16.84 24.35
N GLN A 257 11.38 15.76 23.94
CA GLN A 257 12.84 15.69 23.89
C GLN A 257 13.41 16.72 22.91
N LYS A 258 12.77 16.89 21.75
CA LYS A 258 13.07 17.94 20.78
C LYS A 258 12.96 19.33 21.42
N ALA A 259 11.90 19.62 22.16
CA ALA A 259 11.75 20.90 22.85
C ALA A 259 12.88 21.18 23.84
N ARG A 260 13.41 20.13 24.50
CA ARG A 260 14.53 20.26 25.45
C ARG A 260 15.87 20.59 24.80
N THR A 261 16.01 20.44 23.49
CA THR A 261 17.24 20.81 22.78
C THR A 261 17.38 22.32 22.56
N VAL A 262 16.31 23.11 22.79
CA VAL A 262 16.38 24.56 22.73
C VAL A 262 17.09 25.08 23.98
N LYS A 263 18.15 25.87 23.77
CA LYS A 263 18.85 26.57 24.86
C LYS A 263 17.85 27.47 25.59
N TYR A 264 17.44 27.10 26.80
CA TYR A 264 16.68 27.99 27.67
C TYR A 264 17.53 29.20 28.01
N ILE A 265 17.03 30.41 27.75
CA ILE A 265 17.59 31.62 28.34
C ILE A 265 17.36 31.49 29.85
N ARG A 266 18.40 31.13 30.59
CA ARG A 266 18.44 31.29 32.06
C ARG A 266 18.19 32.78 32.28
N GLY A 267 17.05 33.12 32.89
CA GLY A 267 16.54 34.49 32.98
C GLY A 267 17.64 35.50 33.28
N LEU A 268 17.57 36.67 32.64
CA LEU A 268 18.45 37.82 32.87
C LEU A 268 18.81 37.88 34.35
N GLN A 269 20.06 37.58 34.68
CA GLN A 269 20.56 37.59 36.04
C GLN A 269 20.35 39.01 36.57
N GLN A 270 19.29 39.22 37.36
CA GLN A 270 19.10 40.50 38.02
C GLN A 270 20.31 40.74 38.93
N PRO A 271 21.02 41.87 38.78
CA PRO A 271 22.13 42.17 39.66
C PRO A 271 21.62 42.22 41.10
N ARG A 272 22.22 41.39 41.95
CA ARG A 272 21.82 41.21 43.37
C ARG A 272 21.93 42.49 44.20
N PHE A 273 22.62 43.50 43.69
CA PHE A 273 22.78 44.81 44.30
C PHE A 273 22.31 45.89 43.33
N GLY A 274 21.07 46.34 43.51
CA GLY A 274 20.58 47.57 42.88
C GLY A 274 21.29 48.76 43.49
N ILE A 275 22.43 49.15 42.92
CA ILE A 275 23.00 50.47 43.22
C ILE A 275 22.12 51.48 42.49
N GLY A 276 21.27 52.12 43.28
CA GLY A 276 20.12 52.88 42.82
C GLY A 276 20.47 54.01 41.88
N ILE A 277 19.83 54.00 40.72
CA ILE A 277 19.16 55.17 40.15
C ILE A 277 17.81 54.65 39.65
N ARG A 278 16.71 55.21 40.16
CA ARG A 278 15.35 54.93 39.68
C ARG A 278 15.23 55.41 38.23
N SER A 279 15.59 54.54 37.30
CA SER A 279 15.43 54.75 35.87
C SER A 279 14.29 53.88 35.37
N ALA A 280 13.32 54.49 34.68
CA ALA A 280 12.23 53.76 34.00
C ALA A 280 12.75 52.82 32.88
N PHE A 281 14.04 52.90 32.54
CA PHE A 281 14.67 52.14 31.46
C PHE A 281 15.49 50.93 31.92
N GLY A 282 15.34 50.51 33.18
CA GLY A 282 15.97 49.29 33.70
C GLY A 282 17.45 49.45 34.10
N PRO A 283 18.09 48.35 34.54
CA PRO A 283 19.34 48.38 35.31
C PRO A 283 20.61 48.69 34.49
N GLN A 284 20.49 48.96 33.19
CA GLN A 284 21.63 49.10 32.28
C GLN A 284 21.74 50.51 31.67
N VAL A 285 21.47 51.53 32.49
CA VAL A 285 21.72 52.94 32.14
C VAL A 285 23.12 53.37 32.59
N GLY A 286 24.14 52.82 31.95
CA GLY A 286 25.51 53.32 32.10
C GLY A 286 25.67 54.73 31.53
N ARG A 287 26.67 55.49 32.00
CA ARG A 287 27.01 56.81 31.44
C ARG A 287 27.26 56.70 29.93
N GLY A 288 26.48 57.41 29.14
CA GLY A 288 26.64 57.49 27.67
C GLY A 288 25.69 56.61 26.85
N VAL A 289 24.94 55.70 27.47
CA VAL A 289 24.01 54.80 26.74
C VAL A 289 22.81 55.57 26.15
N LEU A 290 22.34 56.62 26.84
CA LEU A 290 21.19 57.45 26.42
C LEU A 290 21.60 58.70 25.61
N SER A 291 22.80 58.74 25.03
CA SER A 291 23.17 59.89 24.19
C SER A 291 22.42 59.86 22.86
N PRO A 292 21.93 61.00 22.33
CA PRO A 292 21.23 61.05 21.04
C PRO A 292 22.01 60.45 19.86
N ARG A 293 23.35 60.33 19.97
CA ARG A 293 24.22 59.71 18.95
C ARG A 293 24.04 58.19 18.81
N ASN A 294 23.50 57.51 19.82
CA ASN A 294 23.29 56.05 19.77
C ASN A 294 21.88 55.66 19.31
N PHE A 295 21.02 56.64 19.02
CA PHE A 295 19.63 56.43 18.58
C PHE A 295 19.44 56.63 17.06
N LEU A 296 20.51 56.95 16.31
CA LEU A 296 20.52 57.03 14.85
C LEU A 296 21.23 55.81 14.26
#